data_AF-A0A8E4BIJ7-F1
#
_entry.id   AF-A0A8E4BIJ7-F1
#
_cell.length_a   1.000
_cell.length_b   1.000
_cell.length_c   1.000
_cell.angle_alpha   90.00
_cell.angle_beta   90.00
_cell.angle_gamma   90.00
#
_symmetry.space_group_name_H-M   'P 1'
#
loop_
_entity.id
_entity.type
_entity.pdbx_description
1 polymer ?
#
loop_
_entity_poly.entity_id
_entity_poly.type
_entity_poly.pdbx_seq_one_letter_code
_entity_poly.pdbx_strand_id
1 'polypeptide(L)'
;MGGIVHTFVVGDKKHAERKGIYARLEQLFPKMKKEGYVPHLDSSLRDIPDDEKEAELCEHSEKLAIAYALNKTPEGTTIRVVKNLRVCVDCHIATAYISKVENRTIICRDASRFHVYKDGK
;
A
#
# COMPACT_ATOMS: atom_id res chain seq x y z
N MET A 1 -5.70 21.42 8.92
CA MET A 1 -5.02 20.55 7.93
C MET A 1 -5.16 21.21 6.57
N GLY A 2 -4.17 21.98 6.14
CA GLY A 2 -4.09 22.48 4.76
C GLY A 2 -3.08 21.60 4.02
N GLY A 3 -3.51 20.93 2.96
CA GLY A 3 -2.68 20.03 2.17
C GLY A 3 -3.46 19.51 0.97
N ILE A 4 -2.75 19.02 -0.05
CA ILE A 4 -3.36 18.44 -1.24
C ILE A 4 -3.85 17.03 -0.89
N VAL A 5 -5.14 16.78 -1.07
CA VAL A 5 -5.73 15.46 -0.88
C VAL A 5 -5.65 14.70 -2.21
N HIS A 6 -5.02 13.53 -2.18
CA HIS A 6 -5.00 12.59 -3.28
C HIS A 6 -5.86 11.39 -2.93
N THR A 7 -6.81 11.05 -3.81
CA THR A 7 -7.73 9.92 -3.61
C THR A 7 -7.33 8.78 -4.52
N PHE A 8 -7.33 7.57 -3.97
CA PHE A 8 -7.03 6.34 -4.69
C PHE A 8 -8.20 5.38 -4.50
N VAL A 9 -8.71 4.86 -5.61
CA VAL A 9 -9.81 3.89 -5.64
C VAL A 9 -9.36 2.71 -6.49
N VAL A 10 -9.71 1.50 -6.07
CA VAL A 10 -9.39 0.26 -6.80
C VAL A 10 -9.97 0.36 -8.21
N GLY A 11 -9.15 0.06 -9.22
CA GLY A 11 -9.52 0.16 -10.63
C GLY A 11 -9.55 1.57 -11.21
N ASP A 12 -9.29 2.62 -10.43
CA ASP A 12 -9.21 3.99 -10.96
C ASP A 12 -7.88 4.21 -11.69
N LYS A 13 -7.97 4.36 -13.01
CA LYS A 13 -6.83 4.60 -13.90
C LYS A 13 -6.59 6.08 -14.19
N LYS A 14 -7.37 6.99 -13.59
CA LYS A 14 -7.37 8.43 -13.94
C LYS A 14 -6.32 9.26 -13.21
N HIS A 15 -5.64 8.72 -12.20
CA HIS A 15 -4.60 9.47 -11.49
C HIS A 15 -3.47 9.86 -12.45
N ALA A 16 -3.18 11.16 -12.56
CA ALA A 16 -2.19 11.70 -13.52
C ALA A 16 -0.81 11.03 -13.38
N GLU A 17 -0.44 10.67 -12.15
CA GLU A 17 0.85 10.06 -11.82
C GLU A 17 0.83 8.54 -11.74
N ARG A 18 -0.22 7.89 -12.26
CA ARG A 18 -0.40 6.44 -12.19
C ARG A 18 0.85 5.67 -12.60
N LYS A 19 1.49 6.05 -13.71
CA LYS A 19 2.71 5.38 -14.20
C LYS A 19 3.82 5.33 -13.14
N GLY A 20 4.07 6.43 -12.44
CA GLY A 20 5.09 6.49 -11.39
C GLY A 20 4.70 5.71 -10.13
N ILE A 21 3.41 5.67 -9.80
CA ILE A 21 2.90 4.89 -8.67
C ILE A 21 3.08 3.39 -8.93
N TYR A 22 2.67 2.92 -10.09
CA TYR A 22 2.80 1.50 -10.47
C TYR A 22 4.26 1.07 -10.61
N ALA A 23 5.10 1.92 -11.22
CA ALA A 23 6.55 1.65 -11.27
C ALA A 23 7.16 1.56 -9.87
N ARG A 24 6.68 2.35 -8.89
CA ARG A 24 7.14 2.24 -7.50
C ARG A 24 6.70 0.93 -6.86
N LEU A 25 5.48 0.47 -7.12
CA LEU A 25 5.01 -0.84 -6.66
C LEU A 25 5.85 -1.98 -7.24
N GLU A 26 6.12 -1.95 -8.55
CA GLU A 26 7.01 -2.92 -9.22
C GLU A 26 8.41 -2.98 -8.62
N GLN A 27 8.92 -1.86 -8.09
CA GLN A 27 10.20 -1.83 -7.34
C GLN A 27 10.07 -2.39 -5.92
N LEU A 28 8.93 -2.18 -5.25
CA LEU A 28 8.70 -2.61 -3.87
C LEU A 28 8.49 -4.12 -3.77
N PHE A 29 7.68 -4.71 -4.67
CA PHE A 29 7.30 -6.13 -4.58
C PHE A 29 8.50 -7.08 -4.51
N PRO A 30 9.52 -6.97 -5.38
CA PRO A 30 10.70 -7.83 -5.28
C PRO A 30 11.46 -7.66 -3.97
N LYS A 31 11.55 -6.44 -3.43
CA LYS A 31 12.20 -6.19 -2.13
C LYS A 31 11.42 -6.85 -1.00
N MET A 32 10.10 -6.68 -0.98
CA MET A 32 9.23 -7.30 0.02
C MET A 32 9.29 -8.82 -0.06
N LYS A 33 9.24 -9.42 -1.26
CA LYS A 33 9.35 -10.87 -1.47
C LYS A 33 10.69 -11.42 -0.95
N LYS A 34 11.81 -10.68 -1.14
CA LYS A 34 13.12 -11.05 -0.56
C LYS A 34 13.13 -11.07 0.96
N GLU A 35 12.32 -10.22 1.61
CA GLU A 35 12.14 -10.20 3.06
C GLU A 35 11.12 -11.25 3.57
N GLY A 36 10.46 -11.99 2.67
CA GLY A 36 9.50 -13.03 2.99
C GLY A 36 8.03 -12.64 2.85
N TYR A 37 7.72 -11.51 2.21
CA TYR A 37 6.33 -11.18 1.89
C TYR A 37 5.71 -12.19 0.93
N VAL A 38 4.58 -12.77 1.34
CA VAL A 38 3.72 -13.61 0.52
C VAL A 38 2.32 -12.98 0.51
N PRO A 39 1.73 -12.70 -0.66
CA PRO A 39 0.38 -12.16 -0.75
C PRO A 39 -0.65 -13.05 -0.05
N HIS A 40 -1.52 -12.46 0.78
CA HIS A 40 -2.59 -13.22 1.43
C HIS A 40 -3.84 -13.23 0.56
N LEU A 41 -3.93 -14.23 -0.34
CA LEU A 41 -4.94 -14.33 -1.41
C LEU A 41 -6.39 -14.32 -0.92
N ASP A 42 -6.65 -14.84 0.29
CA ASP A 42 -7.98 -14.79 0.95
C ASP A 42 -8.44 -13.36 1.26
N SER A 43 -7.58 -12.36 1.06
CA SER A 43 -7.96 -10.95 1.11
C SER A 43 -8.73 -10.47 -0.13
N SER A 44 -8.74 -11.25 -1.23
CA SER A 44 -9.64 -11.00 -2.36
C SER A 44 -10.99 -11.66 -2.07
N LEU A 45 -12.07 -10.90 -2.24
CA LEU A 45 -13.44 -11.40 -2.11
C LEU A 45 -13.97 -12.01 -3.40
N ARG A 46 -13.20 -11.93 -4.50
CA ARG A 46 -13.61 -12.41 -5.81
C ARG A 46 -13.15 -13.85 -6.01
N ASP A 47 -14.05 -14.68 -6.53
CA ASP A 47 -13.74 -16.04 -6.93
C ASP A 47 -13.11 -16.04 -8.33
N ILE A 48 -11.83 -15.71 -8.38
CA ILE A 48 -11.01 -15.62 -9.59
C ILE A 48 -9.71 -16.41 -9.39
N PRO A 49 -8.97 -16.72 -10.48
CA PRO A 49 -7.67 -17.38 -10.39
C PRO A 49 -6.68 -16.66 -9.46
N ASP A 50 -5.78 -17.42 -8.84
CA ASP A 50 -4.86 -16.90 -7.81
C ASP A 50 -3.90 -15.82 -8.33
N ASP A 51 -3.48 -15.91 -9.59
CA ASP A 51 -2.68 -14.90 -10.27
C ASP A 51 -3.48 -13.59 -10.47
N GLU A 52 -4.77 -13.70 -10.79
CA GLU A 52 -5.67 -12.54 -10.85
C GLU A 52 -5.94 -11.95 -9.46
N LYS A 53 -6.05 -12.77 -8.42
CA LYS A 53 -6.15 -12.30 -7.02
C LYS A 53 -4.89 -11.56 -6.60
N GLU A 54 -3.70 -12.09 -6.90
CA GLU A 54 -2.43 -11.41 -6.59
C GLU A 54 -2.38 -10.04 -7.30
N ALA A 55 -2.75 -9.99 -8.58
CA ALA A 55 -2.81 -8.74 -9.34
C ALA A 55 -3.79 -7.72 -8.73
N GLU A 56 -4.99 -8.14 -8.33
CA GLU A 56 -5.96 -7.28 -7.65
C GLU A 56 -5.42 -6.74 -6.32
N LEU A 57 -4.84 -7.61 -5.49
CA LEU A 57 -4.27 -7.22 -4.21
C LEU A 57 -3.13 -6.22 -4.37
N CYS A 58 -2.40 -6.27 -5.49
CA CYS A 58 -1.38 -5.27 -5.80
C CYS A 58 -1.98 -3.86 -6.05
N GLU A 59 -3.21 -3.79 -6.55
CA GLU A 59 -3.90 -2.54 -6.90
C GLU A 59 -4.78 -1.99 -5.76
N HIS A 60 -4.68 -2.54 -4.55
CA HIS A 60 -5.38 -1.99 -3.39
C HIS A 60 -4.97 -0.53 -3.13
N SER A 61 -5.97 0.29 -2.80
CA SER A 61 -5.82 1.75 -2.61
C SER A 61 -4.74 2.13 -1.60
N GLU A 62 -4.53 1.33 -0.56
CA GLU A 62 -3.50 1.56 0.46
C GLU A 62 -2.10 1.49 -0.14
N LYS A 63 -1.83 0.46 -0.94
CA LYS A 63 -0.53 0.26 -1.58
C LYS A 63 -0.26 1.39 -2.58
N LEU A 64 -1.27 1.79 -3.36
CA LEU A 64 -1.19 2.92 -4.29
C LEU A 64 -0.89 4.24 -3.55
N ALA A 65 -1.59 4.51 -2.45
CA ALA A 65 -1.40 5.71 -1.65
C ALA A 65 0.00 5.77 -1.02
N ILE A 66 0.50 4.65 -0.49
CA ILE A 66 1.85 4.57 0.09
C ILE A 66 2.91 4.75 -1.01
N ALA A 67 2.76 4.08 -2.16
CA ALA A 67 3.67 4.22 -3.29
C ALA A 67 3.73 5.67 -3.80
N TYR A 68 2.58 6.33 -3.91
CA TYR A 68 2.51 7.75 -4.22
C TYR A 68 3.25 8.61 -3.18
N ALA A 69 2.99 8.38 -1.89
CA ALA A 69 3.63 9.13 -0.82
C ALA A 69 5.15 8.95 -0.82
N LEU A 70 5.66 7.73 -1.05
CA LEU A 70 7.08 7.44 -1.17
C LEU A 70 7.75 8.24 -2.29
N ASN A 71 7.08 8.38 -3.44
CA ASN A 71 7.60 9.16 -4.57
C ASN A 71 7.61 10.68 -4.29
N LYS A 72 6.72 11.16 -3.42
CA LYS A 72 6.52 12.61 -3.18
C LYS A 72 7.23 13.14 -1.94
N THR A 73 7.79 12.28 -1.11
CA THR A 73 8.33 12.69 0.19
C THR A 73 9.74 12.16 0.40
N PRO A 74 10.66 12.98 0.96
CA PRO A 74 12.03 12.55 1.23
C PRO A 74 12.11 11.32 2.11
N GLU A 75 13.21 10.58 2.01
CA GLU A 75 13.53 9.44 2.88
C GLU A 75 13.37 9.79 4.37
N GLY A 76 12.94 8.82 5.18
CA GLY A 76 12.65 9.02 6.60
C GLY A 76 11.34 9.76 6.93
N THR A 77 10.69 10.41 5.96
CA THR A 77 9.42 11.13 6.22
C THR A 77 8.31 10.16 6.63
N THR A 78 7.63 10.43 7.75
CA THR A 78 6.47 9.64 8.17
C THR A 78 5.32 9.76 7.18
N ILE A 79 4.85 8.63 6.65
CA ILE A 79 3.72 8.57 5.73
C ILE A 79 2.42 8.40 6.53
N ARG A 80 1.37 9.14 6.16
CA ARG A 80 0.04 9.03 6.77
C ARG A 80 -0.99 8.69 5.71
N VAL A 81 -1.70 7.59 5.90
CA VAL A 81 -2.77 7.11 5.01
C VAL A 81 -4.08 7.11 5.78
N VAL A 82 -5.16 7.57 5.14
CA VAL A 82 -6.51 7.52 5.70
C VAL A 82 -7.38 6.72 4.75
N LYS A 83 -8.09 5.73 5.29
CA LYS A 83 -9.02 4.87 4.55
C LYS A 83 -10.39 4.90 5.23
N ASN A 84 -11.45 4.95 4.43
CA ASN A 84 -12.83 4.88 4.92
C ASN A 84 -13.28 3.44 5.20
N LEU A 85 -12.58 2.44 4.66
CA LEU A 85 -12.82 1.02 4.88
C LEU A 85 -11.74 0.42 5.77
N ARG A 86 -12.04 -0.72 6.41
CA ARG A 86 -11.04 -1.51 7.13
C ARG A 86 -9.91 -1.93 6.18
N VAL A 87 -8.68 -1.89 6.66
CA VAL A 87 -7.51 -2.40 5.93
C VAL A 87 -7.59 -3.92 5.87
N CYS A 88 -7.42 -4.52 4.68
CA CYS A 88 -7.43 -5.97 4.54
C CYS A 88 -6.14 -6.60 5.09
N VAL A 89 -6.15 -7.91 5.33
CA VAL A 89 -5.02 -8.63 5.91
C VAL A 89 -3.76 -8.49 5.04
N ASP A 90 -3.89 -8.66 3.73
CA ASP A 90 -2.76 -8.48 2.82
C ASP A 90 -2.18 -7.05 2.85
N CYS A 91 -3.02 -6.01 2.88
CA CYS A 91 -2.54 -4.62 2.98
C CYS A 91 -1.86 -4.33 4.32
N HIS A 92 -2.32 -4.95 5.41
CA HIS A 92 -1.64 -4.89 6.70
C HIS A 92 -0.22 -5.43 6.61
N ILE A 93 -0.09 -6.65 6.09
CA ILE A 93 1.20 -7.34 5.95
C ILE A 93 2.10 -6.52 5.01
N ALA A 94 1.61 -6.16 3.82
CA ALA A 94 2.36 -5.39 2.85
C ALA A 94 2.84 -4.05 3.42
N THR A 95 1.99 -3.32 4.16
CA THR A 95 2.40 -2.03 4.76
C THR A 95 3.51 -2.21 5.79
N ALA A 96 3.47 -3.28 6.58
CA ALA A 96 4.55 -3.63 7.50
C ALA A 96 5.86 -3.87 6.73
N TYR A 97 5.84 -4.70 5.68
CA TYR A 97 7.02 -4.93 4.84
C TYR A 97 7.54 -3.65 4.16
N ILE A 98 6.65 -2.79 3.64
CA ILE A 98 7.04 -1.50 3.06
C ILE A 98 7.76 -0.64 4.12
N SER A 99 7.24 -0.60 5.36
CA SER A 99 7.87 0.16 6.44
C SER A 99 9.32 -0.26 6.69
N LYS A 100 9.60 -1.58 6.59
CA LYS A 100 10.94 -2.15 6.76
C LYS A 100 11.85 -1.85 5.58
N VAL A 101 11.42 -2.18 4.35
CA VAL A 101 12.29 -2.09 3.15
C VAL A 101 12.58 -0.66 2.71
N GLU A 102 11.73 0.29 3.08
CA GLU A 102 11.91 1.71 2.76
C GLU A 102 12.37 2.52 3.98
N ASN A 103 12.55 1.88 5.15
CA ASN A 103 12.92 2.53 6.41
C ASN A 103 12.02 3.75 6.72
N ARG A 104 10.69 3.54 6.65
CA ARG A 104 9.68 4.58 6.87
C ARG A 104 8.73 4.16 7.98
N THR A 105 8.38 5.10 8.87
CA THR A 105 7.17 4.93 9.69
C THR A 105 5.94 5.24 8.84
N ILE A 106 4.98 4.33 8.82
CA ILE A 106 3.70 4.50 8.12
C ILE A 106 2.58 4.47 9.16
N ILE A 107 1.70 5.47 9.15
CA ILE A 107 0.54 5.51 10.02
C ILE A 107 -0.69 5.38 9.14
N CYS A 108 -1.49 4.34 9.34
CA CYS A 108 -2.75 4.16 8.63
C CYS A 108 -3.92 4.33 9.60
N ARG A 109 -4.84 5.24 9.28
CA ARG A 109 -6.13 5.34 9.94
C ARG A 109 -7.17 4.68 9.04
N ASP A 110 -7.81 3.63 9.52
CA ASP A 110 -8.92 3.00 8.81
C ASP A 110 -10.28 3.35 9.46
N ALA A 111 -11.34 2.70 9.02
CA ALA A 111 -12.71 2.93 9.51
C ALA A 111 -12.86 2.74 11.03
N SER A 112 -12.01 1.92 11.66
CA SER A 112 -12.19 1.48 13.05
C SER A 112 -11.03 1.81 13.97
N ARG A 113 -9.80 2.01 13.46
CA ARG A 113 -8.60 2.10 14.29
C ARG A 113 -7.42 2.78 13.61
N PHE A 114 -6.41 3.08 14.42
CA PHE A 114 -5.11 3.55 13.96
C PHE A 114 -4.10 2.42 14.00
N HIS A 115 -3.28 2.33 12.96
CA HIS A 115 -2.18 1.40 12.80
C HIS A 115 -0.89 2.19 12.65
N VAL A 116 0.14 1.78 13.37
CA VAL A 116 1.48 2.33 13.20
C VAL A 116 2.37 1.19 12.76
N TYR A 117 2.96 1.34 11.58
CA TYR A 117 3.88 0.38 11.01
C TYR A 117 5.30 0.92 11.07
N LYS A 118 6.21 0.14 11.64
CA LYS A 118 7.62 0.49 11.76
C LYS A 118 8.47 -0.78 11.82
N ASP A 119 9.57 -0.80 11.07
CA ASP A 119 10.55 -1.89 11.05
C ASP A 119 9.94 -3.29 10.81
N GLY A 120 8.85 -3.35 10.02
CA GLY A 120 8.19 -4.63 9.69
C GLY A 120 7.09 -5.06 10.66
N LYS A 121 6.72 -4.22 11.63
CA LYS A 121 5.66 -4.50 12.61
C LYS A 121 4.53 -3.51 12.48
#